data_AF-A0AAW1IZD4-F1
#
_entry.id   AF-A0AAW1IZD4-F1
#
_cell.length_a   1.000
_cell.length_b   1.000
_cell.length_c   1.000
_cell.angle_alpha   90.00
_cell.angle_beta   90.00
_cell.angle_gamma   90.00
#
_symmetry.space_group_name_H-M   'P 1'
#
loop_
_entity.id
_entity.type
_entity.pdbx_description
1 polymer ?
#
loop_
_entity_poly.entity_id
_entity_poly.type
_entity_poly.pdbx_seq_one_letter_code
_entity_poly.pdbx_strand_id
1 'polypeptide(L)'
;MISLDLIMGVNVVITFILHGDSQHTNVPVEYALLPHVSTSLLFLSFGVIMITSCEQTVRHAFHTTQICYNLSLQYSGLDQISGKLDFREIRKAILLLAHQASQRKPNFTAADFFSINFYLLGAMLGTIVSYVIIFVQMK
;
A
#
# COMPACT_ATOMS: atom_id res chain seq x y z
N MET A 1 -6.23 -11.06 -10.49
CA MET A 1 -5.88 -10.42 -11.77
C MET A 1 -4.44 -9.91 -11.74
N ILE A 2 -4.09 -8.95 -10.87
CA ILE A 2 -2.73 -8.37 -10.78
C ILE A 2 -1.61 -9.43 -10.63
N SER A 3 -1.82 -10.48 -9.83
CA SER A 3 -0.81 -11.55 -9.66
C SER A 3 -0.57 -12.37 -10.94
N LEU A 4 -1.61 -12.60 -11.75
CA LEU A 4 -1.53 -13.41 -12.95
C LEU A 4 -0.81 -12.67 -14.08
N ASP A 5 -1.08 -11.37 -14.20
CA ASP A 5 -0.39 -10.49 -15.16
C ASP A 5 1.08 -10.28 -14.78
N LEU A 6 1.39 -10.16 -13.48
CA LEU A 6 2.76 -10.05 -13.00
C LEU A 6 3.54 -11.37 -13.20
N ILE A 7 2.91 -12.51 -12.94
CA ILE A 7 3.48 -13.84 -13.20
C ILE A 7 3.67 -14.04 -14.71
N MET A 8 2.72 -13.61 -15.55
CA MET A 8 2.90 -13.61 -17.01
C MET A 8 4.06 -12.72 -17.44
N GLY A 9 4.18 -11.51 -16.89
CA GLY A 9 5.28 -10.59 -17.16
C GLY A 9 6.64 -11.19 -16.80
N VAL A 10 6.75 -11.76 -15.61
CA VAL A 10 7.96 -12.45 -15.14
C VAL A 10 8.24 -13.70 -15.98
N ASN A 11 7.23 -14.48 -16.37
CA ASN A 11 7.39 -15.63 -17.26
C ASN A 11 7.86 -15.22 -18.66
N VAL A 12 7.39 -14.08 -19.20
CA VAL A 12 7.85 -13.57 -20.50
C VAL A 12 9.32 -13.13 -20.44
N VAL A 13 9.70 -12.40 -19.37
CA VAL A 13 11.11 -12.02 -19.13
C VAL A 13 12.01 -13.25 -18.98
N ILE A 14 11.56 -14.25 -18.24
CA ILE A 14 12.29 -15.51 -18.04
C ILE A 14 12.39 -16.30 -19.35
N THR A 15 11.30 -16.42 -20.11
CA THR A 15 11.30 -17.09 -21.42
C THR A 15 12.27 -16.42 -22.38
N PHE A 16 12.42 -15.10 -22.30
CA PHE A 16 13.42 -14.36 -23.07
C PHE A 16 14.85 -14.62 -22.61
N ILE A 17 15.11 -14.66 -21.29
CA ILE A 17 16.43 -15.08 -20.75
C ILE A 17 16.77 -16.52 -21.15
N LEU A 18 15.76 -17.39 -21.33
CA LEU A 18 15.92 -18.76 -21.78
C LEU A 18 16.13 -18.90 -23.29
N HIS A 19 15.35 -18.19 -24.12
CA HIS A 19 15.36 -18.33 -25.58
C HIS A 19 16.28 -17.33 -26.29
N GLY A 20 16.78 -16.29 -25.61
CA GLY A 20 17.76 -15.35 -26.14
C GLY A 20 19.10 -15.99 -26.52
N ASP A 21 19.32 -17.25 -26.12
CA ASP A 21 20.49 -18.05 -26.51
C ASP A 21 20.26 -18.86 -27.81
N SER A 22 19.03 -18.92 -28.33
CA SER A 22 18.70 -19.68 -29.55
C SER A 22 18.56 -18.75 -30.75
N GLN A 23 19.68 -18.60 -31.46
CA GLN A 23 20.00 -17.56 -32.44
C GLN A 23 19.31 -17.68 -33.82
N HIS A 24 18.02 -18.06 -33.95
CA HIS A 24 17.47 -18.44 -35.27
C HIS A 24 16.11 -17.94 -35.75
N THR A 25 15.52 -16.88 -35.18
CA THR A 25 14.25 -16.31 -35.71
C THR A 25 14.34 -14.82 -36.05
N ASN A 26 14.06 -14.48 -37.32
CA ASN A 26 14.16 -13.18 -37.98
C ASN A 26 13.10 -12.12 -37.58
N VAL A 27 12.58 -12.18 -36.35
CA VAL A 27 11.74 -11.10 -35.80
C VAL A 27 12.50 -10.53 -34.60
N PRO A 28 12.81 -9.23 -34.55
CA PRO A 28 13.52 -8.66 -33.42
C PRO A 28 12.66 -8.80 -32.16
N VAL A 29 13.01 -9.80 -31.36
CA VAL A 29 12.30 -10.24 -30.15
C VAL A 29 12.11 -9.09 -29.14
N GLU A 30 12.95 -8.06 -29.22
CA GLU A 30 12.86 -6.81 -28.45
C GLU A 30 11.48 -6.11 -28.59
N TYR A 31 10.87 -6.10 -29.78
CA TYR A 31 9.60 -5.38 -29.99
C TYR A 31 8.39 -6.13 -29.41
N ALA A 32 8.50 -7.46 -29.25
CA ALA A 32 7.44 -8.26 -28.64
C ALA A 32 7.48 -8.22 -27.10
N LEU A 33 8.66 -8.05 -26.50
CA LEU A 33 8.81 -8.02 -25.04
C LEU A 33 8.57 -6.66 -24.39
N LEU A 34 8.94 -5.57 -25.08
CA LEU A 34 8.78 -4.22 -24.57
C LEU A 34 7.36 -3.92 -24.04
N PRO A 35 6.25 -4.30 -24.72
CA PRO A 35 4.91 -4.04 -24.21
C PRO A 35 4.58 -4.86 -22.95
N HIS A 36 5.05 -6.11 -22.84
CA HIS A 36 4.75 -6.94 -21.66
C HIS A 36 5.51 -6.47 -20.41
N VAL A 37 6.78 -6.10 -20.57
CA VAL A 37 7.60 -5.57 -19.48
C VAL A 37 7.06 -4.23 -19.01
N SER A 38 6.72 -3.32 -19.92
CA SER A 38 6.15 -2.02 -19.57
C SER A 38 4.79 -2.14 -18.87
N THR A 39 3.90 -3.01 -19.37
CA THR A 39 2.59 -3.24 -18.74
C THR A 39 2.74 -3.82 -17.32
N SER A 40 3.68 -4.75 -17.12
CA SER A 40 3.96 -5.33 -15.81
C SER A 40 4.51 -4.30 -14.81
N LEU A 41 5.40 -3.41 -15.29
CA LEU A 41 5.95 -2.33 -14.47
C LEU A 41 4.86 -1.33 -14.05
N LEU A 42 3.93 -1.01 -14.95
CA LEU A 42 2.79 -0.14 -14.63
C LEU A 42 1.91 -0.75 -13.53
N PHE A 43 1.56 -2.03 -13.61
CA PHE A 43 0.78 -2.69 -12.56
C PHE A 43 1.51 -2.74 -11.22
N LEU A 44 2.83 -2.97 -11.24
CA LEU A 44 3.64 -2.95 -10.02
C LEU A 44 3.65 -1.56 -9.37
N SER A 45 3.90 -0.51 -10.16
CA SER A 45 3.89 0.86 -9.66
C SER A 45 2.53 1.27 -9.11
N PHE A 46 1.44 0.87 -9.78
CA PHE A 46 0.08 1.08 -9.29
C PHE A 46 -0.15 0.39 -7.93
N GLY A 47 0.28 -0.86 -7.79
CA GLY A 47 0.19 -1.60 -6.51
C GLY A 47 0.94 -0.90 -5.38
N VAL A 48 2.15 -0.39 -5.66
CA VAL A 48 2.94 0.38 -4.68
C VAL A 48 2.23 1.68 -4.29
N ILE A 49 1.70 2.43 -5.26
CA ILE A 49 0.95 3.67 -5.01
C ILE A 49 -0.29 3.39 -4.15
N MET A 50 -1.03 2.32 -4.46
CA MET A 50 -2.20 1.90 -3.67
C MET A 50 -1.83 1.59 -2.22
N ILE A 51 -0.82 0.73 -1.99
CA ILE A 51 -0.40 0.33 -0.64
C ILE A 51 0.11 1.53 0.16
N THR A 52 0.94 2.37 -0.45
CA THR A 52 1.47 3.58 0.20
C THR A 52 0.35 4.56 0.56
N SER A 53 -0.63 4.75 -0.31
CA SER A 53 -1.79 5.63 -0.07
C SER A 53 -2.69 5.10 1.05
N CYS A 54 -2.95 3.78 1.07
CA CYS A 54 -3.68 3.13 2.16
C CYS A 54 -2.97 3.34 3.50
N GLU A 55 -1.66 3.05 3.57
CA GLU A 55 -0.89 3.21 4.80
C GLU A 55 -0.85 4.68 5.28
N GLN A 56 -0.63 5.62 4.35
CA GLN A 56 -0.67 7.05 4.67
C GLN A 56 -2.04 7.45 5.22
N THR A 57 -3.13 6.97 4.63
CA THR A 57 -4.48 7.24 5.11
C THR A 57 -4.69 6.72 6.53
N VAL A 58 -4.25 5.50 6.82
CA VAL A 58 -4.30 4.93 8.18
C VAL A 58 -3.48 5.77 9.16
N ARG A 59 -2.27 6.16 8.77
CA ARG A 59 -1.38 6.99 9.59
C ARG A 59 -1.97 8.37 9.86
N HIS A 60 -2.52 9.02 8.84
CA HIS A 60 -3.18 10.32 8.98
C HIS A 60 -4.43 10.23 9.84
N ALA A 61 -5.24 9.19 9.71
CA ALA A 61 -6.41 8.97 10.58
C ALA A 61 -6.01 8.83 12.06
N PHE A 62 -4.94 8.10 12.34
CA PHE A 62 -4.41 7.96 13.70
C PHE A 62 -3.84 9.29 14.23
N HIS A 63 -3.09 10.01 13.40
CA HIS A 63 -2.52 11.30 13.76
C HIS A 63 -3.61 12.35 14.06
N THR A 64 -4.67 12.41 13.26
CA THR A 64 -5.83 13.27 13.50
C THR A 64 -6.49 12.96 14.84
N THR A 65 -6.67 11.67 15.15
CA THR A 65 -7.20 11.23 16.44
C THR A 65 -6.33 11.73 17.60
N GLN A 66 -5.01 11.61 17.48
CA GLN A 66 -4.05 12.08 18.48
C GLN A 66 -4.09 13.61 18.64
N ILE A 67 -4.20 14.36 17.55
CA ILE A 67 -4.38 15.82 17.59
C ILE A 67 -5.66 16.18 18.36
N CYS A 68 -6.78 15.51 18.07
CA CYS A 68 -8.05 15.79 18.76
C CYS A 68 -7.94 15.54 20.27
N TYR A 69 -7.26 14.46 20.69
CA TYR A 69 -6.99 14.21 22.11
C TYR A 69 -6.12 15.30 22.74
N ASN A 70 -5.02 15.69 22.07
CA ASN A 70 -4.13 16.74 22.55
C ASN A 70 -4.85 18.09 22.70
N LEU A 71 -5.69 18.45 21.73
CA LEU A 71 -6.52 19.65 21.80
C LEU A 71 -7.50 19.58 22.98
N SER A 72 -8.16 18.44 23.19
CA SER A 72 -9.10 18.26 24.31
C SER A 72 -8.44 18.47 25.69
N LEU A 73 -7.16 18.08 25.82
CA LEU A 73 -6.36 18.30 27.02
C LEU A 73 -6.00 19.78 27.20
N GLN A 74 -5.59 20.47 26.12
CA GLN A 74 -5.30 21.91 26.16
C GLN A 74 -6.53 22.72 26.58
N TYR A 75 -7.70 22.42 26.01
CA TYR A 75 -8.95 23.09 26.39
C TYR A 75 -9.36 22.81 27.84
N SER A 76 -9.01 21.65 28.40
CA SER A 76 -9.26 21.36 29.81
C SER A 76 -8.48 22.28 30.76
N GLY A 77 -7.30 22.77 30.36
CA GLY A 77 -6.52 23.74 31.13
C GLY A 77 -7.11 25.16 31.06
N LEU A 78 -7.69 25.53 29.92
CA LEU A 78 -8.34 26.84 29.72
C LEU A 78 -9.71 26.95 30.42
N ASP A 79 -10.45 25.86 30.52
CA ASP A 79 -11.77 25.81 31.20
C ASP A 79 -11.65 26.19 32.70
N GLN A 80 -10.57 25.77 33.37
CA GLN A 80 -10.28 26.16 34.76
C GLN A 80 -10.02 27.66 34.94
N ILE A 81 -9.57 28.35 33.88
CA ILE A 81 -9.18 29.76 33.95
C ILE A 81 -10.35 30.68 33.54
N SER A 82 -11.14 30.28 32.54
CA SER A 82 -12.12 31.18 31.92
C SER A 82 -13.57 30.98 32.35
N GLY A 83 -13.95 29.87 32.99
CA GLY A 83 -15.30 29.62 33.53
C GLY A 83 -16.46 29.74 32.51
N LYS A 84 -16.16 29.78 31.21
CA LYS A 84 -17.13 30.02 30.14
C LYS A 84 -17.72 28.70 29.66
N LEU A 85 -19.04 28.58 29.79
CA LEU A 85 -19.86 27.43 29.38
C LEU A 85 -19.55 26.93 27.94
N ASP A 86 -19.19 27.85 27.05
CA ASP A 86 -18.89 27.58 25.63
C ASP A 86 -17.69 26.64 25.44
N PHE A 87 -16.63 26.78 26.25
CA PHE A 87 -15.44 25.94 26.14
C PHE A 87 -15.72 24.49 26.53
N ARG A 88 -16.65 24.27 27.47
CA ARG A 88 -17.03 22.94 27.93
C ARG A 88 -17.77 22.16 26.83
N GLU A 89 -18.64 22.83 26.07
CA GLU A 89 -19.35 22.20 24.95
C GLU A 89 -18.41 21.92 23.77
N ILE A 90 -17.50 22.85 23.44
CA ILE A 90 -16.45 22.63 22.43
C ILE A 90 -15.56 21.43 22.82
N ARG A 91 -15.16 21.33 24.09
CA ARG A 91 -14.36 20.20 24.59
C ARG A 91 -15.10 18.87 24.44
N LYS A 92 -16.39 18.81 24.81
CA LYS A 92 -17.20 17.60 24.64
C LYS A 92 -17.29 17.21 23.16
N ALA A 93 -17.51 18.17 22.26
CA ALA A 93 -17.57 17.91 20.82
C ALA A 93 -16.24 17.35 20.27
N ILE A 94 -15.10 17.93 20.66
CA ILE A 94 -13.76 17.44 20.26
C ILE A 94 -13.52 16.03 20.81
N LEU A 95 -13.92 15.75 22.04
CA LEU A 95 -13.73 14.44 22.66
C LEU A 95 -14.61 13.37 21.99
N LEU A 96 -15.86 13.70 21.64
CA LEU A 96 -16.73 12.81 20.87
C LEU A 96 -16.16 12.53 19.48
N LEU A 97 -15.62 13.55 18.81
CA LEU A 97 -14.98 13.39 17.51
C LEU A 97 -13.73 12.51 17.60
N ALA A 98 -12.86 12.74 18.59
CA ALA A 98 -11.69 11.92 18.85
C ALA A 98 -12.07 10.46 19.13
N HIS A 99 -13.11 10.26 19.93
CA HIS A 99 -13.61 8.94 20.26
C HIS A 99 -14.13 8.20 19.01
N GLN A 100 -14.97 8.86 18.21
CA GLN A 100 -15.47 8.28 16.96
C GLN A 100 -14.34 7.98 15.96
N ALA A 101 -13.35 8.87 15.84
CA ALA A 101 -12.18 8.68 14.98
C ALA A 101 -11.31 7.51 15.47
N SER A 102 -11.12 7.36 16.79
CA SER A 102 -10.35 6.25 17.38
C SER A 102 -11.02 4.89 17.19
N GLN A 103 -12.36 4.84 17.25
CA GLN A 103 -13.12 3.61 17.06
C GLN A 103 -13.13 3.16 15.60
N ARG A 104 -13.13 4.10 14.66
CA ARG A 104 -13.11 3.81 13.22
C ARG A 104 -11.69 3.76 12.68
N LYS A 105 -10.85 2.87 13.22
CA LYS A 105 -9.51 2.63 12.67
C LYS A 105 -9.67 2.10 11.24
N PRO A 106 -9.33 2.88 10.20
CA PRO A 106 -9.47 2.41 8.83
C PRO A 106 -8.57 1.20 8.63
N ASN A 107 -9.14 0.12 8.11
CA ASN A 107 -8.41 -1.08 7.73
C ASN A 107 -8.75 -1.36 6.28
N PHE A 108 -7.76 -1.34 5.41
CA PHE A 108 -7.93 -1.62 4.00
C PHE A 108 -7.70 -3.11 3.78
N THR A 109 -8.73 -3.83 3.37
CA THR A 109 -8.66 -5.26 3.03
C THR A 109 -9.04 -5.48 1.58
N ALA A 110 -8.40 -6.45 0.94
CA ALA A 110 -8.78 -6.90 -0.39
C ALA A 110 -9.75 -8.08 -0.23
N ALA A 111 -11.05 -7.79 -0.32
CA ALA A 111 -12.12 -8.78 -0.17
C ALA A 111 -11.98 -9.66 1.10
N ASP A 112 -11.45 -9.09 2.19
CA ASP A 112 -11.13 -9.75 3.46
C ASP A 112 -10.14 -10.92 3.41
N PHE A 113 -9.48 -11.17 2.27
CA PHE A 113 -8.44 -12.19 2.17
C PHE A 113 -7.12 -11.72 2.77
N PHE A 114 -6.73 -10.46 2.53
CA PHE A 114 -5.49 -9.89 3.03
C PHE A 114 -5.62 -8.39 3.31
N SER A 115 -4.89 -7.94 4.33
CA SER A 115 -4.75 -6.51 4.64
C SER A 115 -3.77 -5.85 3.66
N ILE A 116 -4.17 -4.71 3.13
CA ILE A 116 -3.37 -3.86 2.24
C ILE A 116 -2.44 -3.04 3.13
N ASN A 117 -1.22 -3.53 3.34
CA ASN A 117 -0.20 -2.89 4.16
C ASN A 117 1.21 -3.15 3.57
N PHE A 118 2.24 -2.54 4.15
CA PHE A 118 3.62 -2.74 3.69
C PHE A 118 4.12 -4.18 3.83
N TYR A 119 3.55 -4.99 4.73
CA TYR A 119 3.89 -6.41 4.83
C TYR A 119 3.48 -7.16 3.56
N LEU A 120 2.31 -6.86 3.01
CA LEU A 120 1.85 -7.42 1.74
C LEU A 120 2.80 -7.08 0.59
N LEU A 121 3.28 -5.84 0.52
CA LEU A 121 4.25 -5.42 -0.49
C LEU A 121 5.56 -6.21 -0.38
N GLY A 122 6.09 -6.35 0.84
CA GLY A 122 7.29 -7.13 1.11
C GLY A 122 7.10 -8.61 0.75
N ALA A 123 5.95 -9.19 1.09
CA ALA A 123 5.62 -10.56 0.72
C ALA A 123 5.56 -10.75 -0.80
N MET A 124 4.93 -9.84 -1.54
CA MET A 124 4.88 -9.87 -3.00
C MET A 124 6.29 -9.80 -3.62
N LEU A 125 7.12 -8.84 -3.20
CA LEU A 125 8.51 -8.75 -3.68
C LEU A 125 9.31 -10.01 -3.33
N GLY A 126 9.13 -10.52 -2.11
CA GLY A 126 9.75 -11.77 -1.65
C GLY A 126 9.40 -12.95 -2.56
N THR A 127 8.12 -13.12 -2.90
CA THR A 127 7.70 -14.21 -3.80
C THR A 127 8.30 -14.11 -5.20
N ILE A 128 8.42 -12.89 -5.76
CA ILE A 128 9.04 -12.66 -7.06
C ILE A 128 10.53 -13.03 -7.00
N VAL A 129 11.24 -12.55 -5.99
CA VAL A 129 12.66 -12.85 -5.78
C VAL A 129 12.89 -14.35 -5.59
N SER A 130 12.08 -15.00 -4.75
CA SER A 130 12.15 -16.45 -4.55
C SER A 130 11.91 -17.22 -5.85
N TYR A 131 10.92 -16.81 -6.65
CA TYR A 131 10.65 -17.43 -7.95
C TYR A 131 11.85 -17.31 -8.89
N VAL A 132 12.47 -16.12 -8.99
CA VAL A 132 13.67 -15.91 -9.81
C VAL A 132 14.85 -16.76 -9.32
N ILE A 133 15.07 -16.86 -8.00
CA ILE A 133 16.16 -17.68 -7.44
C ILE A 133 15.97 -19.15 -7.78
N ILE A 134 14.79 -19.71 -7.52
CA ILE A 134 14.48 -21.11 -7.83
C ILE A 134 14.66 -21.36 -9.33
N PHE A 135 14.22 -20.42 -10.15
CA PHE A 135 14.34 -20.51 -11.60
C PHE A 135 15.80 -20.55 -12.06
N VAL A 136 16.65 -19.69 -11.52
CA VAL A 136 18.09 -19.67 -11.85
C VAL A 136 18.79 -20.95 -11.40
N GLN A 137 18.40 -21.54 -10.27
CA GLN A 137 19.00 -22.77 -9.75
C GLN A 137 18.60 -24.04 -10.53
N MET A 138 17.44 -24.02 -11.18
CA MET A 138 16.94 -25.13 -12.00
C MET A 138 17.49 -25.12 -13.43
N LYS A 139 18.28 -24.10 -13.79
CA LYS A 139 19.01 -23.99 -15.07
C LYS A 139 20.44 -24.49 -14.88
#